data_AF-A0A645H7N5-F1
#
_entry.id   AF-A0A645H7N5-F1
#
_cell.length_a   1.000
_cell.length_b   1.000
_cell.length_c   1.000
_cell.angle_alpha   90.00
_cell.angle_beta   90.00
_cell.angle_gamma   90.00
#
_symmetry.space_group_name_H-M   'P 1'
#
loop_
_entity.id
_entity.type
_entity.pdbx_description
1 polymer ?
#
loop_
_entity_poly.entity_id
_entity_poly.type
_entity_poly.pdbx_seq_one_letter_code
_entity_poly.pdbx_strand_id
1 'polypeptide(L)'
;MGYRIASASGSLAFFPDNETRCIGDTQHDPGMLAFLKGVDALIMDAQYDREEYKSHVGWGHGCVDAVVSLAATAGVKRLYLFHHDPDHDDAKVAQMEAYGQDLAKQMNSPLQVLAAREGMTVRFPPSAG
;
A
#
# COMPACT_ATOMS: atom_id res chain seq x y z
N MET A 1 2.01 -9.37 -9.59
CA MET A 1 2.17 -10.65 -8.85
C MET A 1 2.71 -10.33 -7.46
N GLY A 2 2.42 -11.13 -6.44
CA GLY A 2 2.92 -10.86 -5.09
C GLY A 2 3.03 -12.08 -4.20
N TYR A 3 3.74 -11.92 -3.09
CA TYR A 3 3.94 -12.95 -2.08
C TYR A 3 3.21 -12.59 -0.80
N ARG A 4 2.69 -13.60 -0.09
CA ARG A 4 2.26 -13.49 1.30
C ARG A 4 3.03 -14.50 2.13
N ILE A 5 3.72 -14.02 3.14
CA ILE A 5 4.49 -14.81 4.10
C ILE A 5 3.74 -14.74 5.42
N ALA A 6 3.43 -15.91 5.99
CA ALA A 6 2.75 -16.02 7.27
C ALA A 6 3.62 -16.80 8.27
N SER A 7 3.61 -16.34 9.50
CA SER A 7 4.28 -16.97 10.65
C SER A 7 3.36 -16.92 11.87
N ALA A 8 3.75 -17.58 12.96
CA ALA A 8 3.02 -17.51 14.23
C ALA A 8 2.95 -16.08 14.81
N SER A 9 3.92 -15.22 14.49
CA SER A 9 4.02 -13.85 15.01
C SER A 9 3.38 -12.79 14.10
N GLY A 10 2.94 -13.17 12.90
CA GLY A 10 2.31 -12.24 11.97
C GLY A 10 2.52 -12.58 10.51
N SER A 11 2.02 -11.68 9.65
CA SER A 11 1.97 -11.84 8.21
C SER A 11 2.46 -10.59 7.45
N LEU A 12 3.19 -10.84 6.37
CA LEU A 12 3.69 -9.83 5.44
C LEU A 12 3.18 -10.16 4.04
N ALA A 13 2.66 -9.17 3.33
CA ALA A 13 2.39 -9.26 1.90
C ALA A 13 3.29 -8.27 1.14
N PHE A 14 3.83 -8.69 -0.01
CA PHE A 14 4.77 -7.91 -0.81
C PHE A 14 4.40 -7.94 -2.30
N PHE A 15 4.19 -6.76 -2.86
CA PHE A 15 3.78 -6.50 -4.24
C PHE A 15 4.65 -5.37 -4.83
N PRO A 16 5.89 -5.66 -5.26
CA PRO A 16 6.83 -4.62 -5.68
C PRO A 16 6.48 -3.91 -6.98
N ASP A 17 5.75 -4.57 -7.88
CA ASP A 17 5.41 -4.06 -9.21
C ASP A 17 4.01 -4.57 -9.55
N ASN A 18 3.01 -3.73 -9.27
CA ASN A 18 1.60 -4.08 -9.36
C ASN A 18 0.71 -2.86 -9.62
N GLU A 19 0.13 -2.80 -10.81
CA GLU A 19 -0.74 -1.69 -11.20
C GLU A 19 -2.09 -1.74 -10.46
N THR A 20 -2.25 -0.85 -9.48
CA THR A 20 -3.51 -0.67 -8.75
C THR A 20 -4.13 0.66 -9.16
N ARG A 21 -5.23 0.58 -9.90
CA ARG A 21 -5.77 1.71 -10.65
C ARG A 21 -6.68 2.60 -9.80
N CYS A 22 -6.44 3.91 -9.82
CA CYS A 22 -7.33 4.91 -9.20
C CYS A 22 -8.17 5.70 -10.22
N ILE A 23 -8.03 5.38 -11.51
CA ILE A 23 -8.79 5.96 -12.63
C ILE A 23 -9.27 4.82 -13.53
N GLY A 24 -10.49 4.93 -14.05
CA GLY A 24 -11.11 3.88 -14.87
C GLY A 24 -11.81 2.83 -14.01
N ASP A 25 -11.46 1.55 -14.21
CA ASP A 25 -11.97 0.48 -13.36
C ASP A 25 -11.18 0.45 -12.03
N THR A 26 -11.78 1.03 -10.99
CA THR A 26 -11.19 1.16 -9.66
C THR A 26 -11.71 0.10 -8.69
N GLN A 27 -12.42 -0.91 -9.18
CA GLN A 27 -12.89 -2.00 -8.32
C GLN A 27 -11.72 -2.89 -7.92
N HIS A 28 -11.65 -3.19 -6.62
CA HIS A 28 -10.67 -4.13 -6.11
C HIS A 28 -11.04 -5.56 -6.50
N ASP A 29 -10.10 -6.29 -7.07
CA ASP A 29 -10.27 -7.71 -7.34
C ASP A 29 -10.65 -8.47 -6.05
N PRO A 30 -11.76 -9.24 -6.03
CA PRO A 30 -12.17 -9.98 -4.83
C PRO A 30 -11.12 -10.98 -4.34
N GLY A 31 -10.35 -11.58 -5.27
CA GLY A 31 -9.24 -12.47 -4.93
C GLY A 31 -8.13 -11.74 -4.18
N MET A 32 -7.77 -10.53 -4.63
CA MET A 32 -6.81 -9.65 -3.96
C MET A 32 -7.27 -9.26 -2.56
N LEU A 33 -8.54 -8.86 -2.41
CA LEU A 33 -9.13 -8.56 -1.09
C LEU A 33 -9.06 -9.75 -0.14
N ALA A 34 -9.41 -10.95 -0.62
CA ALA A 34 -9.32 -12.16 0.17
C ALA A 34 -7.87 -12.51 0.54
N PHE A 35 -6.94 -12.32 -0.39
CA PHE A 35 -5.51 -12.58 -0.19
C PHE A 35 -4.87 -11.64 0.83
N LEU A 36 -5.26 -10.36 0.84
CA LEU A 36 -4.75 -9.32 1.74
C LEU A 36 -5.48 -9.25 3.08
N LYS A 37 -6.58 -9.99 3.24
CA LYS A 37 -7.45 -9.91 4.41
C LYS A 37 -6.67 -10.05 5.73
N GLY A 38 -6.71 -8.99 6.54
CA GLY A 38 -6.15 -8.96 7.90
C GLY A 38 -4.62 -9.04 7.99
N VAL A 39 -3.90 -8.80 6.90
CA VAL A 39 -2.43 -8.88 6.90
C VAL A 39 -1.81 -7.80 7.81
N ASP A 40 -0.76 -8.16 8.55
CA ASP A 40 -0.14 -7.28 9.56
C ASP A 40 0.76 -6.19 8.95
N ALA A 41 1.34 -6.46 7.78
CA ALA A 41 2.09 -5.50 6.98
C ALA A 41 1.92 -5.79 5.48
N LEU A 42 1.62 -4.75 4.71
CA LEU A 42 1.61 -4.78 3.26
C LEU A 42 2.67 -3.82 2.74
N ILE A 43 3.60 -4.30 1.93
CA ILE A 43 4.53 -3.49 1.15
C ILE A 43 4.05 -3.55 -0.29
N MET A 44 3.65 -2.42 -0.86
CA MET A 44 3.00 -2.40 -2.17
C MET A 44 3.42 -1.20 -2.99
N ASP A 45 3.64 -1.43 -4.28
CA ASP A 45 3.84 -0.40 -5.30
C ASP A 45 2.74 0.66 -5.20
N ALA A 46 3.16 1.92 -5.02
CA ALA A 46 2.31 3.10 -4.99
C ALA A 46 3.06 4.29 -5.59
N GLN A 47 3.74 4.08 -6.72
CA GLN A 47 4.67 5.04 -7.33
C GLN A 47 4.05 6.41 -7.61
N TYR A 48 2.78 6.45 -7.98
CA TYR A 48 2.16 7.69 -8.46
C TYR A 48 1.06 8.19 -7.52
N ASP A 49 1.00 9.50 -7.32
CA ASP A 49 -0.23 10.11 -6.85
C ASP A 49 -1.31 10.11 -7.95
N ARG A 50 -2.53 10.52 -7.60
CA ARG A 50 -3.66 10.51 -8.53
C ARG A 50 -3.46 11.39 -9.76
N GLU A 51 -2.79 12.52 -9.62
CA GLU A 51 -2.59 13.46 -10.72
C GLU A 51 -1.53 12.93 -11.68
N GLU A 52 -0.42 12.42 -11.14
CA GLU A 52 0.62 11.73 -11.92
C GLU A 52 0.04 10.51 -12.63
N TYR A 53 -0.79 9.71 -11.95
CA TYR A 53 -1.34 8.48 -12.51
C TYR A 53 -2.18 8.72 -13.79
N LYS A 54 -2.76 9.92 -13.99
CA LYS A 54 -3.52 10.27 -15.20
C LYS A 54 -2.72 10.07 -16.48
N SER A 55 -1.42 10.36 -16.47
CA SER A 55 -0.53 10.17 -17.62
C SER A 55 0.22 8.83 -17.61
N HIS A 56 0.06 8.01 -16.57
CA HIS A 56 0.80 6.76 -16.36
C HIS A 56 -0.10 5.52 -16.29
N VAL A 57 -1.37 5.63 -16.69
CA VAL A 57 -2.27 4.47 -16.80
C VAL A 57 -1.68 3.45 -17.78
N GLY A 58 -1.59 2.19 -17.33
CA GLY A 58 -1.05 1.07 -18.10
C GLY A 58 0.46 0.90 -18.02
N TRP A 59 1.18 1.72 -17.24
CA TRP A 59 2.63 1.62 -17.12
C TRP A 59 3.10 0.54 -16.15
N GLY A 60 2.19 -0.04 -15.35
CA GLY A 60 2.50 -1.15 -14.44
C GLY A 60 2.52 -0.76 -12.95
N HIS A 61 2.50 0.53 -12.61
CA HIS A 61 2.68 1.00 -11.24
C HIS A 61 1.39 1.44 -10.53
N GLY A 62 1.40 1.35 -9.21
CA GLY A 62 0.27 1.62 -8.34
C GLY A 62 0.02 3.11 -8.12
N CYS A 63 -1.26 3.44 -7.94
CA CYS A 63 -1.70 4.76 -7.49
C CYS A 63 -1.98 4.75 -5.99
N VAL A 64 -1.48 5.76 -5.26
CA VAL A 64 -1.62 5.88 -3.79
C VAL A 64 -3.08 5.72 -3.35
N ASP A 65 -4.04 6.42 -3.98
CA ASP A 65 -5.47 6.34 -3.64
C ASP A 65 -5.98 4.90 -3.62
N ALA A 66 -5.65 4.14 -4.68
CA ALA A 66 -6.18 2.80 -4.88
C ALA A 66 -5.53 1.80 -3.93
N VAL A 67 -4.22 1.94 -3.69
CA VAL A 67 -3.46 1.08 -2.77
C VAL A 67 -3.92 1.29 -1.32
N VAL A 68 -4.14 2.54 -0.89
CA VAL A 68 -4.68 2.85 0.43
C VAL A 68 -6.10 2.31 0.58
N SER A 69 -6.96 2.53 -0.43
CA SER A 69 -8.33 2.01 -0.44
C SER A 69 -8.37 0.48 -0.36
N LEU A 70 -7.51 -0.20 -1.11
CA LEU A 70 -7.38 -1.66 -1.11
C LEU A 70 -6.97 -2.17 0.27
N ALA A 71 -5.91 -1.59 0.85
CA ALA A 71 -5.40 -1.98 2.16
C ALA A 71 -6.42 -1.75 3.27
N ALA A 72 -7.11 -0.60 3.25
CA ALA A 72 -8.15 -0.27 4.21
C ALA A 72 -9.34 -1.24 4.12
N THR A 73 -9.82 -1.50 2.90
CA THR A 73 -10.93 -2.44 2.65
C THR A 73 -10.58 -3.87 3.07
N ALA A 74 -9.33 -4.30 2.85
CA ALA A 74 -8.84 -5.61 3.26
C ALA A 74 -8.56 -5.73 4.77
N GLY A 75 -8.65 -4.63 5.53
CA GLY A 75 -8.33 -4.63 6.96
C GLY A 75 -6.85 -4.88 7.25
N VAL A 76 -5.97 -4.40 6.36
CA VAL A 76 -4.51 -4.41 6.58
C VAL A 76 -4.17 -3.51 7.76
N LYS A 77 -3.23 -3.91 8.61
CA LYS A 77 -2.84 -3.11 9.78
C LYS A 77 -1.88 -1.97 9.43
N ARG A 78 -0.86 -2.26 8.61
CA ARG A 78 0.18 -1.32 8.19
C ARG A 78 0.44 -1.44 6.68
N LEU A 79 0.35 -0.34 5.96
CA LEU A 79 0.70 -0.22 4.55
C LEU A 79 2.00 0.58 4.43
N TYR A 80 2.95 0.04 3.68
CA TYR A 80 4.20 0.69 3.30
C TYR A 80 4.14 0.98 1.79
N LEU A 81 4.04 2.26 1.45
CA LEU A 81 4.09 2.76 0.08
C LEU A 81 5.51 2.53 -0.45
N PHE A 82 5.65 1.72 -1.49
CA PHE A 82 6.92 1.30 -2.08
C PHE A 82 6.99 1.68 -3.56
N HIS A 83 8.18 1.53 -4.16
CA HIS A 83 8.45 1.80 -5.57
C HIS A 83 8.30 3.28 -5.94
N HIS A 84 8.78 4.18 -5.07
CA HIS A 84 8.79 5.62 -5.33
C HIS A 84 9.50 5.92 -6.64
N ASP A 85 8.98 6.92 -7.37
CA ASP A 85 9.56 7.33 -8.63
C ASP A 85 10.99 7.88 -8.39
N PRO A 86 11.99 7.50 -9.21
CA PRO A 86 13.35 8.04 -9.06
C PRO A 86 13.44 9.57 -9.13
N ASP A 87 12.47 10.23 -9.78
CA ASP A 87 12.39 11.69 -9.86
C ASP A 87 11.67 12.32 -8.65
N HIS A 88 11.10 11.52 -7.74
CA HIS A 88 10.53 12.02 -6.48
C HIS A 88 11.60 12.29 -5.44
N ASP A 89 11.60 13.48 -4.88
CA ASP A 89 12.40 13.81 -3.71
C ASP A 89 11.72 13.40 -2.39
N ASP A 90 12.46 13.52 -1.29
CA ASP A 90 11.96 13.19 0.05
C ASP A 90 10.70 13.99 0.42
N ALA A 91 10.57 15.22 -0.07
CA ALA A 91 9.42 16.08 0.23
C ALA A 91 8.16 15.56 -0.47
N LYS A 92 8.27 15.14 -1.73
CA LYS A 92 7.19 14.50 -2.48
C LYS A 92 6.76 13.19 -1.83
N VAL A 93 7.71 12.33 -1.46
CA VAL A 93 7.41 11.06 -0.77
C VAL A 93 6.70 11.30 0.57
N ALA A 94 7.14 12.30 1.34
CA ALA A 94 6.48 12.68 2.59
C ALA A 94 5.05 13.22 2.38
N GLN A 95 4.81 13.96 1.29
CA GLN A 95 3.46 14.41 0.92
C GLN A 95 2.55 13.24 0.57
N MET A 96 3.06 12.24 -0.17
CA MET A 96 2.30 11.03 -0.51
C MET A 96 1.96 10.20 0.74
N GLU A 97 2.89 10.08 1.69
CA GLU A 97 2.63 9.44 2.99
C GLU A 97 1.50 10.16 3.75
N ALA A 98 1.61 11.49 3.92
CA ALA A 98 0.62 12.29 4.63
C ALA A 98 -0.77 12.19 3.96
N TYR A 99 -0.80 12.25 2.63
CA TYR A 99 -2.01 12.08 1.85
C TYR A 99 -2.65 10.70 2.07
N GLY A 100 -1.86 9.62 2.02
CA GLY A 100 -2.36 8.27 2.30
C GLY A 100 -2.90 8.10 3.72
N GLN A 101 -2.26 8.73 4.72
CA GLN A 101 -2.76 8.76 6.09
C GLN A 101 -4.12 9.47 6.18
N ASP A 102 -4.30 10.57 5.47
CA ASP A 102 -5.57 11.31 5.47
C ASP A 102 -6.68 10.55 4.74
N LEU A 103 -6.38 9.84 3.66
CA LEU A 103 -7.32 8.92 3.02
C LEU A 103 -7.78 7.81 3.97
N ALA A 104 -6.86 7.18 4.70
CA ALA A 104 -7.21 6.14 5.68
C ALA A 104 -8.15 6.69 6.78
N LYS A 105 -7.89 7.91 7.27
CA LYS A 105 -8.77 8.60 8.24
C LYS A 105 -10.15 8.90 7.67
N GLN A 106 -10.23 9.40 6.43
CA GLN A 106 -11.52 9.67 5.76
C GLN A 106 -12.36 8.40 5.60
N MET A 107 -11.71 7.25 5.44
CA MET A 107 -12.37 5.94 5.40
C MET A 107 -12.73 5.38 6.78
N ASN A 108 -12.47 6.10 7.88
CA ASN A 108 -12.58 5.60 9.26
C ASN A 108 -11.82 4.29 9.49
N SER A 109 -10.69 4.10 8.80
CA SER A 109 -9.85 2.92 8.89
C SER A 109 -8.74 3.10 9.93
N PRO A 110 -8.42 2.08 10.76
CA PRO A 110 -7.26 2.11 11.64
C PRO A 110 -5.93 1.84 10.91
N LEU A 111 -5.95 1.71 9.57
CA LEU A 111 -4.77 1.47 8.75
C LEU A 111 -3.69 2.53 9.00
N GLN A 112 -2.48 2.09 9.32
CA GLN A 112 -1.31 2.96 9.36
C GLN A 112 -0.65 2.97 7.97
N VAL A 113 -0.48 4.16 7.40
CA VAL A 113 0.18 4.34 6.10
C VAL A 113 1.55 5.00 6.33
N LEU A 114 2.60 4.41 5.76
CA LEU A 114 3.98 4.88 5.85
C LEU A 114 4.63 4.83 4.47
N ALA A 115 5.54 5.76 4.16
CA ALA A 115 6.45 5.59 3.04
C ALA A 115 7.57 4.62 3.42
N ALA A 116 7.80 3.60 2.59
CA ALA A 116 8.97 2.76 2.70
C ALA A 116 10.23 3.57 2.40
N ARG A 117 11.33 3.26 3.09
CA ARG A 117 12.63 3.93 2.90
C ARG A 117 13.78 2.96 3.15
N GLU A 118 14.93 3.26 2.58
CA GLU A 118 16.14 2.47 2.78
C GLU A 118 16.46 2.31 4.28
N GLY A 119 16.90 1.10 4.68
CA GLY A 119 17.23 0.78 6.06
C GLY A 119 16.04 0.61 7.01
N MET A 120 14.79 0.79 6.54
CA MET A 120 13.60 0.57 7.36
C MET A 120 13.50 -0.90 7.79
N THR A 121 13.23 -1.13 9.08
CA THR A 121 13.01 -2.47 9.64
C THR A 121 11.63 -2.54 10.28
N VAL A 122 10.87 -3.58 9.94
CA VAL A 122 9.56 -3.86 10.53
C VAL A 122 9.66 -5.09 11.42
N ARG A 123 9.16 -4.99 12.64
CA ARG A 123 9.08 -6.11 13.58
C ARG A 123 7.63 -6.46 13.86
N PHE A 124 7.35 -7.76 13.96
CA PHE A 124 6.08 -8.27 14.45
C PHE A 124 6.32 -8.83 15.86
N PRO A 125 5.65 -8.28 16.89
CA PRO A 125 5.73 -8.88 18.21
C PRO A 125 5.09 -10.27 18.17
N PRO A 126 5.50 -11.20 19.04
CA PRO A 126 4.79 -12.46 19.20
C PRO A 126 3.32 -12.18 19.52
N SER A 127 2.42 -12.88 18.84
CA SER A 127 1.00 -12.86 19.17
C SER A 127 0.84 -13.24 20.64
N ALA A 128 0.22 -12.39 21.46
CA ALA A 128 -0.16 -12.78 22.81
C ALA A 128 -1.17 -13.93 22.68
N GLY A 129 -0.79 -15.10 23.20
CA GLY A 129 -1.64 -16.30 23.21
C GLY A 129 -2.86 -16.16 24.10
#